data_AF-A0A2V6SBV8-F1
#
_entry.id   AF-A0A2V6SBV8-F1
#
_cell.length_a   1.000
_cell.length_b   1.000
_cell.length_c   1.000
_cell.angle_alpha   90.00
_cell.angle_beta   90.00
_cell.angle_gamma   90.00
#
_symmetry.space_group_name_H-M   'P 1'
#
loop_
_entity.id
_entity.type
_entity.pdbx_description
1 polymer ?
#
loop_
_entity_poly.entity_id
_entity_poly.type
_entity_poly.pdbx_seq_one_letter_code
_entity_poly.pdbx_strand_id
1 'polypeptide(L)'
;MRIDVVTLFPRMFDSPLSESMLRVAREKGAIEIRVVDLRDYTAGRHRVADDYPFGGGGGMVLKPEPLFTAVEALRGPGTRVVLLCPQGPLFTQDAAARLARVAHLVLLCGHYE
;
A
#
# COMPACT_ATOMS: atom_id res chain seq x y z
N MET A 1 -14.05 1.70 -8.57
CA MET A 1 -13.07 0.97 -7.74
C MET A 1 -12.19 1.97 -7.03
N ARG A 2 -11.84 1.74 -5.76
CA ARG A 2 -10.86 2.53 -5.00
C ARG A 2 -9.62 1.69 -4.70
N ILE A 3 -8.44 2.28 -4.82
CA ILE A 3 -7.16 1.65 -4.50
C ILE A 3 -6.34 2.60 -3.63
N ASP A 4 -6.01 2.18 -2.41
CA ASP A 4 -5.04 2.85 -1.55
C ASP A 4 -3.71 2.08 -1.58
N VAL A 5 -2.64 2.76 -1.97
CA VAL A 5 -1.27 2.22 -1.99
C VAL A 5 -0.53 2.78 -0.78
N VAL A 6 -0.25 1.94 0.21
CA VAL A 6 0.47 2.33 1.43
C VAL A 6 1.95 2.04 1.25
N THR A 7 2.79 3.08 1.32
CA THR A 7 4.22 2.98 1.00
C THR A 7 5.04 3.97 1.80
N LEU A 8 6.33 3.69 1.96
CA LEU A 8 7.33 4.67 2.41
C LEU A 8 7.82 5.59 1.30
N PHE A 9 7.39 5.43 0.05
CA PHE A 9 7.89 6.22 -1.08
C PHE A 9 6.76 6.72 -1.98
N PRO A 10 5.89 7.62 -1.49
CA PRO A 10 4.71 8.05 -2.24
C PRO A 10 5.06 8.67 -3.61
N ARG A 11 6.15 9.45 -3.66
CA ARG A 11 6.61 10.12 -4.89
C ARG A 11 6.98 9.17 -6.04
N MET A 12 7.26 7.89 -5.77
CA MET A 12 7.50 6.90 -6.82
C MET A 12 6.28 6.70 -7.73
N PHE A 13 5.09 7.03 -7.22
CA PHE A 13 3.83 6.81 -7.91
C PHE A 13 3.33 8.05 -8.67
N ASP A 14 3.95 9.21 -8.48
CA ASP A 14 3.50 10.47 -9.08
C ASP A 14 3.46 10.38 -10.61
N SER A 15 4.55 9.94 -11.23
CA SER A 15 4.64 9.78 -12.68
C SER A 15 3.76 8.65 -13.23
N PRO A 16 3.90 7.38 -12.81
CA PRO A 16 3.17 6.28 -13.45
C PRO A 16 1.64 6.39 -13.29
N LEU A 17 1.14 7.05 -12.23
CA LEU A 17 -0.30 7.25 -12.04
C LEU A 17 -0.86 8.51 -12.69
N SER A 18 -0.01 9.36 -13.26
CA SER A 18 -0.40 10.64 -13.87
C SER A 18 -0.24 10.67 -15.39
N GLU A 19 0.09 9.54 -16.00
CA GLU A 19 0.30 9.44 -17.45
C GLU A 19 -0.75 8.55 -18.13
N SER A 20 -0.98 8.81 -19.42
CA SER A 20 -1.78 7.96 -20.33
C SER A 20 -3.18 7.59 -19.79
N MET A 21 -3.61 6.35 -19.98
CA MET A 21 -4.96 5.86 -19.62
C MET A 21 -5.26 5.94 -18.13
N LEU A 22 -4.25 5.82 -17.25
CA LEU A 22 -4.46 5.95 -15.81
C LEU A 22 -4.86 7.38 -15.43
N ARG A 23 -4.22 8.38 -16.05
CA ARG A 23 -4.61 9.79 -15.90
C ARG A 23 -6.06 10.01 -16.32
N VAL A 24 -6.42 9.57 -17.53
CA VAL A 24 -7.78 9.74 -18.08
C VAL A 24 -8.83 9.06 -17.19
N ALA A 25 -8.54 7.85 -16.70
CA ALA A 25 -9.44 7.11 -15.82
C ALA A 25 -9.67 7.83 -14.48
N ARG A 26 -8.62 8.45 -13.91
CA ARG A 26 -8.72 9.24 -12.67
C ARG A 26 -9.48 10.55 -12.89
N GLU A 27 -9.17 11.30 -13.95
CA GLU A 27 -9.85 12.56 -14.30
C GLU A 27 -11.35 12.35 -14.55
N LYS A 28 -11.73 11.20 -15.12
CA LYS A 28 -13.14 10.81 -15.34
C LYS A 28 -13.80 10.16 -14.12
N GLY A 29 -13.08 9.98 -13.01
CA GLY A 29 -13.59 9.33 -11.81
C GLY A 29 -13.90 7.83 -11.97
N ALA A 30 -13.40 7.18 -13.04
CA ALA A 30 -13.62 5.74 -13.27
C ALA A 30 -12.85 4.89 -12.25
N ILE A 31 -11.73 5.40 -11.75
CA ILE A 31 -10.94 4.80 -10.68
C ILE A 31 -10.43 5.88 -9.73
N GLU A 32 -10.42 5.56 -8.45
CA GLU A 32 -9.78 6.37 -7.42
C GLU A 32 -8.50 5.66 -6.96
N ILE A 33 -7.35 6.31 -7.12
CA ILE A 33 -6.06 5.80 -6.63
C ILE A 33 -5.48 6.84 -5.68
N ARG A 34 -5.24 6.42 -4.43
CA ARG A 34 -4.60 7.22 -3.38
C ARG A 34 -3.27 6.59 -3.01
N VAL A 35 -2.24 7.41 -2.92
CA VAL A 35 -0.92 6.98 -2.47
C VAL A 35 -0.73 7.56 -1.07
N VAL A 36 -0.53 6.66 -0.12
CA VAL A 36 -0.54 6.94 1.32
C VAL A 36 0.86 6.76 1.86
N ASP A 37 1.41 7.82 2.46
CA ASP A 37 2.71 7.75 3.13
C ASP A 37 2.53 7.04 4.48
N LEU A 38 3.12 5.86 4.64
CA LEU A 38 3.05 5.09 5.89
C LEU A 38 3.57 5.90 7.10
N ARG A 39 4.48 6.84 6.86
CA ARG A 39 5.04 7.71 7.90
C ARG A 39 4.01 8.68 8.49
N ASP A 40 2.86 8.89 7.84
CA ASP A 40 1.76 9.68 8.41
C ASP A 40 1.04 8.95 9.56
N TYR A 41 1.24 7.64 9.69
CA TYR A 41 0.60 6.78 10.69
C TYR A 41 1.54 6.36 11.82
N THR A 42 2.70 7.01 11.93
CA THR A 42 3.71 6.71 12.95
C THR A 42 3.51 7.59 14.18
N ALA A 43 3.78 7.04 15.37
CA ALA A 43 3.86 7.83 16.59
C ALA A 43 5.17 8.64 16.68
N GLY A 44 5.05 9.85 17.22
CA GLY A 44 6.19 10.70 17.59
C GLY A 44 6.76 11.56 16.46
N ARG A 45 7.56 12.56 16.86
CA ARG A 45 8.05 13.64 15.97
C ARG A 45 8.96 13.17 14.83
N HIS A 46 9.64 12.04 15.02
CA HIS A 46 10.67 11.54 14.11
C HIS A 46 10.12 10.65 13.00
N ARG A 47 8.83 10.32 13.07
CA ARG A 47 8.10 9.55 12.06
C ARG A 47 8.75 8.22 11.66
N VAL A 48 9.24 7.50 12.66
CA VAL A 48 9.98 6.24 12.49
C VAL A 48 8.98 5.11 12.21
N ALA A 49 9.12 4.47 11.05
CA ALA A 49 8.20 3.43 10.57
C ALA A 49 8.79 2.01 10.64
N ASP A 50 10.04 1.88 11.08
CA ASP A 50 10.82 0.66 11.14
C ASP A 50 11.45 0.47 12.53
N ASP A 51 11.83 -0.76 12.84
CA ASP A 51 12.54 -1.13 14.06
C ASP A 51 13.43 -2.35 13.83
N TYR A 52 14.29 -2.66 14.79
CA TYR A 52 15.12 -3.86 14.74
C TYR A 52 14.28 -5.13 14.91
N PRO A 53 14.61 -6.22 14.18
CA PRO A 53 13.97 -7.50 14.40
C PRO A 53 14.32 -8.07 15.78
N PHE A 54 13.33 -8.59 16.49
CA PHE A 54 13.58 -9.34 17.72
C PHE A 54 14.37 -10.62 17.42
N GLY A 55 15.30 -10.97 18.32
CA GLY A 55 16.22 -12.09 18.13
C GLY A 55 17.54 -11.72 17.44
N GLY A 56 17.70 -10.45 17.02
CA GLY A 56 18.89 -9.97 16.32
C GLY A 56 18.89 -10.33 14.84
N GLY A 57 20.00 -10.05 14.15
CA GLY A 57 20.10 -10.12 12.69
C GLY A 57 20.49 -8.76 12.09
N GLY A 58 20.81 -8.76 10.80
CA GLY A 58 21.02 -7.52 10.05
C GLY A 58 19.68 -6.95 9.55
N GLY A 59 19.65 -5.65 9.28
CA GLY A 59 18.50 -5.00 8.68
C GLY A 59 17.49 -4.45 9.67
N MET A 60 16.34 -4.04 9.13
CA MET A 60 15.21 -3.43 9.83
C MET A 60 13.93 -4.14 9.40
N VAL A 61 12.87 -4.01 10.17
CA VAL A 61 11.52 -4.48 9.81
C VAL A 61 10.52 -3.35 9.99
N LEU A 62 9.48 -3.31 9.17
CA LEU A 62 8.41 -2.34 9.37
C LEU A 62 7.73 -2.56 10.74
N LYS A 63 7.51 -1.47 11.46
CA LYS A 63 6.81 -1.50 12.74
C LYS A 63 5.35 -1.93 12.53
N PRO A 64 4.81 -2.80 13.40
CA PRO A 64 3.40 -3.16 13.36
C PRO A 64 2.48 -1.94 13.51
N GLU A 65 2.77 -1.07 14.47
CA GLU A 65 1.94 0.10 14.82
C GLU A 65 1.49 0.94 13.60
N PRO A 66 2.39 1.52 12.77
CA PRO A 66 1.97 2.32 11.63
C PRO A 66 1.23 1.51 10.56
N LEU A 67 1.59 0.24 10.35
CA LEU A 67 0.90 -0.62 9.39
C LEU A 67 -0.55 -0.88 9.79
N PHE A 68 -0.78 -1.29 11.04
CA PHE A 68 -2.12 -1.55 11.56
C PHE A 68 -2.93 -0.26 11.61
N THR A 69 -2.36 0.84 12.10
CA THR A 69 -3.04 2.15 12.16
C THR A 69 -3.47 2.62 10.76
N ALA A 70 -2.59 2.49 9.75
CA ALA A 70 -2.93 2.81 8.37
C ALA A 70 -4.06 1.93 7.83
N VAL A 71 -3.99 0.62 8.01
CA VAL A 71 -5.02 -0.32 7.53
C VAL A 71 -6.36 -0.04 8.21
N GLU A 72 -6.38 0.21 9.51
CA GLU A 72 -7.59 0.50 10.28
C GLU A 72 -8.24 1.82 9.85
N ALA A 73 -7.45 2.86 9.59
CA ALA A 73 -7.94 4.14 9.10
C ALA A 73 -8.51 4.06 7.67
N LEU A 74 -7.94 3.18 6.83
CA LEU A 74 -8.34 3.07 5.42
C LEU A 74 -9.49 2.08 5.20
N ARG A 75 -9.58 1.01 5.99
CA ARG A 75 -10.53 -0.08 5.73
C ARG A 75 -11.98 0.36 5.94
N GLY A 76 -12.85 -0.10 5.04
CA GLY A 76 -14.30 -0.10 5.16
C GLY A 76 -14.92 -1.45 4.76
N PRO A 77 -16.26 -1.55 4.73
CA PRO A 77 -16.94 -2.76 4.27
C PRO A 77 -16.44 -3.23 2.89
N GLY A 78 -16.13 -4.51 2.75
CA GLY A 78 -15.67 -5.09 1.48
C GLY A 78 -14.23 -4.72 1.07
N THR A 79 -13.44 -4.09 1.95
CA THR A 79 -12.03 -3.80 1.69
C THR A 79 -11.21 -5.08 1.66
N ARG A 80 -10.40 -5.24 0.61
CA ARG A 80 -9.40 -6.30 0.54
C ARG A 80 -8.01 -5.72 0.74
N VAL A 81 -7.35 -6.12 1.82
CA VAL A 81 -5.95 -5.79 2.08
C VAL A 81 -5.05 -6.84 1.42
N VAL A 82 -3.99 -6.39 0.76
CA VAL A 82 -2.99 -7.22 0.08
C VAL A 82 -1.61 -6.73 0.48
N LEU A 83 -0.79 -7.61 1.06
CA LEU A 83 0.63 -7.38 1.29
C LEU A 83 1.41 -7.80 0.05
N LEU A 84 2.20 -6.89 -0.51
CA LEU A 84 3.11 -7.19 -1.61
C LEU A 84 4.39 -7.80 -1.04
N CYS A 85 4.58 -9.10 -1.25
CA CYS A 85 5.68 -9.86 -0.66
C CYS A 85 6.21 -10.91 -1.65
N PRO A 86 7.53 -11.11 -1.76
CA PRO A 86 8.11 -12.15 -2.62
C PRO A 86 7.71 -13.58 -2.22
N GLN A 87 7.31 -13.80 -0.98
CA GLN A 87 6.79 -15.09 -0.49
C GLN A 87 5.32 -15.32 -0.89
N GLY A 88 4.66 -14.32 -1.48
CA GLY A 88 3.28 -14.41 -1.96
C GLY A 88 3.15 -15.23 -3.25
N PRO A 89 1.92 -15.60 -3.63
CA PRO A 89 1.67 -16.25 -4.91
C PRO A 89 2.03 -15.31 -6.08
N LEU A 90 2.52 -15.89 -7.19
CA LEU A 90 2.81 -15.14 -8.41
C LEU A 90 1.56 -14.38 -8.90
N PHE A 91 1.74 -13.11 -9.23
CA PHE A 91 0.66 -12.29 -9.78
C PHE A 91 0.41 -12.63 -11.25
N THR A 92 -0.78 -13.12 -11.56
CA THR A 92 -1.20 -13.53 -12.91
C THR A 92 -2.36 -12.67 -13.42
N GLN A 93 -2.67 -12.78 -14.71
CA GLN A 93 -3.81 -12.07 -15.29
C GLN A 93 -5.15 -12.48 -14.67
N ASP A 94 -5.30 -13.75 -14.25
CA ASP A 94 -6.47 -14.23 -13.51
C ASP A 94 -6.58 -13.55 -12.13
N ALA A 95 -5.45 -13.41 -11.42
CA ALA A 95 -5.41 -12.67 -10.17
C ALA A 95 -5.82 -11.19 -10.37
N ALA A 96 -5.34 -10.55 -11.45
CA ALA A 96 -5.75 -9.20 -11.82
C ALA A 96 -7.26 -9.09 -12.07
N ALA A 97 -7.84 -10.00 -12.86
CA ALA A 97 -9.27 -10.02 -13.16
C ALA A 97 -10.14 -10.23 -11.91
N ARG A 98 -9.67 -11.06 -10.97
CA ARG A 98 -10.34 -11.26 -9.68
C ARG A 98 -10.25 -10.02 -8.79
N LEU A 99 -9.07 -9.41 -8.67
CA LEU A 99 -8.90 -8.18 -7.88
C LEU A 99 -9.68 -7.00 -8.46
N ALA A 100 -9.80 -6.91 -9.79
CA ALA A 100 -10.58 -5.87 -10.48
C ALA A 100 -12.08 -5.84 -10.10
N ARG A 101 -12.62 -6.92 -9.54
CA ARG A 101 -14.01 -7.00 -9.06
C ARG A 101 -14.19 -6.49 -7.63
N VAL A 102 -13.11 -6.21 -6.92
CA VAL A 102 -13.17 -5.70 -5.55
C VAL A 102 -13.47 -4.21 -5.55
N ALA A 103 -14.41 -3.77 -4.71
CA ALA A 103 -14.78 -2.35 -4.64
C ALA A 103 -13.64 -1.47 -4.11
N HIS A 104 -12.91 -1.98 -3.11
CA HIS A 104 -11.83 -1.26 -2.43
C HIS A 104 -10.62 -2.18 -2.14
N LEU A 105 -9.45 -1.79 -2.64
CA LEU A 105 -8.18 -2.46 -2.42
C LEU A 105 -7.24 -1.60 -1.58
N VAL A 106 -6.57 -2.21 -0.60
CA VAL A 106 -5.43 -1.61 0.10
C VAL A 106 -4.20 -2.45 -0.22
N LEU A 107 -3.22 -1.86 -0.89
CA LEU A 107 -1.97 -2.49 -1.26
C LEU A 107 -0.87 -2.02 -0.31
N LEU A 108 -0.33 -2.92 0.50
CA LEU A 108 0.77 -2.62 1.42
C LEU A 108 2.10 -2.93 0.72
N CYS A 109 2.90 -1.90 0.48
CA CYS A 109 4.25 -2.03 -0.03
C CYS A 109 5.21 -2.32 1.13
N GLY A 110 5.76 -3.54 1.18
CA GLY A 110 6.85 -3.87 2.09
C GLY A 110 8.11 -3.06 1.81
N HIS A 111 8.95 -2.93 2.83
CA HIS A 111 10.32 -2.43 2.72
C HIS A 111 11.18 -3.09 3.80
N TYR A 112 12.50 -2.98 3.67
CA TYR A 112 13.48 -3.67 4.51
C TYR A 112 13.39 -5.20 4.39
N GLU A 113 13.47 -5.94 5.50
CA GLU A 113 13.33 -7.41 5.57
C GLU A 113 11.85 -7.85 5.65
#